data_AF-T1GF97-F1
#
_entry.id   AF-T1GF97-F1
#
_cell.length_a   1.000
_cell.length_b   1.000
_cell.length_c   1.000
_cell.angle_alpha   90.00
_cell.angle_beta   90.00
_cell.angle_gamma   90.00
#
_symmetry.space_group_name_H-M   'P 1'
#
loop_
_entity.id
_entity.type
_entity.pdbx_description
1 polymer ?
#
loop_
_entity_poly.entity_id
_entity_poly.type
_entity_poly.pdbx_seq_one_letter_code
_entity_poly.pdbx_strand_id
1 'polypeptide(L)'
;MLKQIVVLLAFVAFAAHGFPGGKIKCGSSISSKTFTLSNPSNPPNDCVYKVKSYSSKVCQLRLDIEMVLAAPTVSNVQSGRNNTKCVDDFLEIGEYKFCGREPNQHIYIPFSEKTTEIRVFSSSRSGGSLLPRVSWNIRVKQLECPKGLSASSVLPYSDFDLLAPAGCLQYFQEKTGLISSFNLDSGRGSYTSGLSYAICLK
;
A
#
# COMPACT_ATOMS: atom_id res chain seq x y z
N MET A 1 -53.23 10.47 -4.61
CA MET A 1 -52.40 10.03 -3.46
C MET A 1 -51.14 9.41 -4.01
N LEU A 2 -50.01 10.13 -3.99
CA LEU A 2 -48.72 9.63 -4.48
C LEU A 2 -47.78 9.52 -3.27
N LYS A 3 -47.49 8.29 -2.82
CA LYS A 3 -46.54 8.04 -1.74
C LYS A 3 -45.12 8.25 -2.29
N GLN A 4 -44.45 9.32 -1.87
CA GLN A 4 -43.02 9.49 -2.11
C GLN A 4 -42.23 8.44 -1.31
N ILE A 5 -41.54 7.55 -2.02
CA ILE A 5 -40.57 6.62 -1.45
C ILE A 5 -39.27 7.42 -1.27
N VAL A 6 -38.96 7.78 -0.04
CA VAL A 6 -37.67 8.36 0.33
C VAL A 6 -36.67 7.21 0.43
N VAL A 7 -35.82 7.06 -0.58
CA VAL A 7 -34.68 6.15 -0.51
C VAL A 7 -33.61 6.81 0.34
N LEU A 8 -33.49 6.39 1.60
CA LEU A 8 -32.37 6.77 2.46
C LEU A 8 -31.12 6.05 1.93
N LEU A 9 -30.29 6.77 1.16
CA LEU A 9 -28.92 6.33 0.88
C LEU A 9 -28.11 6.47 2.18
N ALA A 10 -28.04 5.37 2.94
CA ALA A 10 -27.10 5.26 4.04
C ALA A 10 -25.69 5.25 3.44
N PHE A 11 -25.01 6.40 3.48
CA PHE A 11 -23.56 6.44 3.34
C PHE A 11 -22.98 5.66 4.52
N VAL A 12 -22.61 4.41 4.30
CA VAL A 12 -21.71 3.70 5.21
C VAL A 12 -20.40 4.47 5.13
N ALA A 13 -20.16 5.35 6.10
CA ALA A 13 -18.85 5.91 6.33
C ALA A 13 -17.93 4.74 6.66
N PHE A 14 -17.18 4.26 5.68
CA PHE A 14 -16.02 3.42 5.95
C PHE A 14 -15.14 4.24 6.88
N ALA A 15 -15.08 3.85 8.15
CA ALA A 15 -14.12 4.42 9.07
C ALA A 15 -12.76 4.43 8.37
N ALA A 16 -12.08 5.57 8.37
CA ALA A 16 -10.72 5.62 7.87
C ALA A 16 -9.90 4.70 8.79
N HIS A 17 -9.67 3.45 8.36
CA HIS A 17 -8.93 2.42 9.10
C HIS A 17 -7.43 2.72 9.19
N GLY A 18 -7.04 4.00 9.12
CA GLY A 18 -5.67 4.45 9.19
C GLY A 18 -5.22 4.65 10.64
N PHE A 19 -4.06 4.12 10.96
CA PHE A 19 -3.38 4.40 12.23
C PHE A 19 -2.69 5.78 12.17
N PRO A 20 -2.74 6.59 13.25
CA PRO A 20 -2.10 7.90 13.29
C PRO A 20 -0.57 7.76 13.27
N GLY A 21 0.12 8.65 12.56
CA GLY A 21 1.58 8.65 12.48
C GLY A 21 2.12 9.96 11.88
N GLY A 22 3.28 10.40 12.37
CA GLY A 22 3.94 11.62 11.89
C GLY A 22 4.31 11.54 10.41
N LYS A 23 4.21 12.67 9.69
CA LYS A 23 4.61 12.75 8.28
C LYS A 23 6.13 12.77 8.16
N ILE A 24 6.66 11.92 7.28
CA ILE A 24 8.09 11.76 7.07
C ILE A 24 8.51 12.49 5.81
N LYS A 25 9.58 13.28 5.92
CA LYS A 25 10.17 13.96 4.78
C LYS A 25 10.86 12.94 3.86
N CYS A 26 10.63 13.09 2.56
CA CYS A 26 11.36 12.35 1.52
C CYS A 26 12.89 12.32 1.76
N GLY A 27 13.53 11.17 1.60
CA GLY A 27 14.98 10.99 1.84
C GLY A 27 15.35 10.66 3.29
N SER A 28 14.41 10.70 4.23
CA SER A 28 14.70 10.52 5.66
C SER A 28 14.76 9.06 6.08
N SER A 29 15.45 8.81 7.20
CA SER A 29 15.34 7.56 7.95
C SER A 29 14.30 7.67 9.07
N ILE A 30 13.53 6.61 9.31
CA ILE A 30 12.49 6.57 10.33
C ILE A 30 12.50 5.24 11.08
N SER A 31 12.30 5.29 12.39
CA SER A 31 12.20 4.11 13.26
C SER A 31 11.03 4.20 14.23
N SER A 32 9.94 4.85 13.86
CA SER A 32 8.72 4.94 14.67
C SER A 32 7.77 3.78 14.38
N LYS A 33 6.96 3.37 15.37
CA LYS A 33 5.96 2.31 15.21
C LYS A 33 4.95 2.61 14.09
N THR A 34 4.49 3.85 14.02
CA THR A 34 3.57 4.34 12.98
C THR A 34 4.09 5.64 12.38
N PHE A 35 3.93 5.81 11.07
CA PHE A 35 4.32 7.02 10.34
C PHE A 35 3.61 7.10 8.99
N THR A 36 3.64 8.28 8.36
CA THR A 36 3.03 8.54 7.05
C THR A 36 4.07 9.04 6.06
N LEU A 37 4.12 8.43 4.89
CA LEU A 37 4.92 8.87 3.75
C LEU A 37 3.99 9.62 2.79
N SER A 38 4.26 10.89 2.54
CA SER A 38 3.41 11.70 1.67
C SER A 38 4.25 12.61 0.78
N ASN A 39 3.69 13.04 -0.35
CA ASN A 39 4.37 14.00 -1.23
C ASN A 39 4.86 15.21 -0.44
N PRO A 40 6.12 15.63 -0.61
CA PRO A 40 6.51 16.98 -0.27
C PRO A 40 5.89 17.96 -1.29
N SER A 41 5.88 19.26 -1.00
CA SER A 41 5.33 20.29 -1.91
C SER A 41 6.00 20.27 -3.29
N ASN A 42 7.30 19.97 -3.31
CA ASN A 42 8.10 19.80 -4.53
C ASN A 42 8.73 18.40 -4.49
N PRO A 43 8.03 17.34 -4.97
CA PRO A 43 8.55 15.99 -4.96
C PRO A 43 9.75 15.84 -5.88
N PRO A 44 10.88 15.28 -5.40
CA PRO A 44 11.94 14.86 -6.31
C PRO A 44 11.44 13.69 -7.17
N ASN A 45 12.07 13.49 -8.33
CA ASN A 45 11.78 12.35 -9.20
C ASN A 45 12.03 11.01 -8.51
N ASP A 46 13.02 10.95 -7.61
CA ASP A 46 13.35 9.74 -6.86
C ASP A 46 13.34 10.03 -5.36
N CYS A 47 12.43 9.37 -4.65
CA CYS A 47 12.18 9.58 -3.25
C CYS A 47 12.32 8.28 -2.46
N VAL A 48 13.40 8.14 -1.70
CA VAL A 48 13.71 6.94 -0.92
C VAL A 48 13.52 7.21 0.58
N TYR A 49 12.72 6.39 1.24
CA TYR A 49 12.55 6.39 2.70
C TYR A 49 13.24 5.17 3.30
N LYS A 50 14.10 5.38 4.31
CA LYS A 50 14.78 4.29 5.02
C LYS A 50 14.02 3.93 6.28
N VAL A 51 13.32 2.80 6.28
CA VAL A 51 12.57 2.31 7.42
C VAL A 51 13.47 1.41 8.25
N LYS A 52 13.66 1.76 9.52
CA LYS A 52 14.37 0.97 10.52
C LYS A 52 13.38 0.43 11.55
N SER A 53 13.65 -0.78 12.02
CA SER A 53 12.88 -1.42 13.07
C SER A 53 12.86 -0.56 14.33
N TYR A 54 11.67 -0.22 14.85
CA TYR A 54 11.57 0.53 16.11
C TYR A 54 11.87 -0.33 17.35
N SER A 55 11.75 -1.65 17.22
CA SER A 55 11.90 -2.65 18.27
C SER A 55 12.48 -3.94 17.70
N SER A 56 13.17 -4.74 18.49
CA SER A 56 13.69 -6.04 18.04
C SER A 56 12.59 -7.06 17.73
N LYS A 57 11.35 -6.81 18.20
CA LYS A 57 10.19 -7.69 18.03
C LYS A 57 9.42 -7.45 16.73
N VAL A 58 9.71 -6.37 15.99
CA VAL A 58 9.05 -6.12 14.70
C VAL A 58 9.40 -7.20 13.70
N CYS A 59 8.40 -7.73 13.02
CA CYS A 59 8.56 -8.82 12.04
C CYS A 59 7.84 -8.55 10.73
N GLN A 60 6.94 -7.57 10.68
CA GLN A 60 6.12 -7.29 9.52
C GLN A 60 5.80 -5.80 9.45
N LEU A 61 5.74 -5.26 8.23
CA LEU A 61 5.23 -3.93 7.94
C LEU A 61 3.84 -4.07 7.34
N ARG A 62 2.89 -3.28 7.82
CA ARG A 62 1.62 -3.03 7.13
C ARG A 62 1.68 -1.65 6.50
N LEU A 63 1.38 -1.56 5.21
CA LEU A 63 1.27 -0.31 4.49
C LEU A 63 -0.17 -0.16 4.00
N ASP A 64 -0.84 0.92 4.40
CA ASP A 64 -2.08 1.35 3.77
C ASP A 64 -1.72 2.39 2.71
N ILE A 65 -2.02 2.08 1.45
CA ILE A 65 -1.61 2.80 0.26
C ILE A 65 -2.81 3.59 -0.28
N GLU A 66 -2.59 4.90 -0.40
CA GLU A 66 -3.43 5.80 -1.18
C GLU A 66 -2.52 6.52 -2.18
N MET A 67 -2.65 6.23 -3.47
CA MET A 67 -1.78 6.85 -4.48
C MET A 67 -2.43 7.05 -5.84
N VAL A 68 -1.89 8.04 -6.55
CA VAL A 68 -2.11 8.35 -7.96
C VAL A 68 -0.74 8.48 -8.61
N LEU A 69 -0.34 7.43 -9.33
CA LEU A 69 0.85 7.35 -10.17
C LEU A 69 0.43 7.14 -11.64
N ALA A 70 1.37 7.27 -12.57
CA ALA A 70 1.20 6.85 -13.95
C ALA A 70 0.80 5.37 -14.01
N ALA A 71 -0.14 5.03 -14.90
CA ALA A 71 -0.56 3.66 -15.10
C ALA A 71 0.59 2.80 -15.70
N PRO A 72 0.52 1.46 -15.58
CA PRO A 72 1.49 0.58 -16.23
C PRO A 72 1.57 0.85 -17.74
N THR A 73 2.80 0.96 -18.25
CA THR A 73 3.10 1.09 -19.68
C THR A 73 3.09 -0.30 -20.31
N VAL A 74 2.43 -0.47 -21.46
CA VAL A 74 2.54 -1.71 -22.24
C VAL A 74 3.91 -1.72 -22.93
N SER A 75 4.80 -2.60 -22.49
CA SER A 75 6.08 -2.84 -23.14
C SER A 75 5.98 -4.06 -24.06
N ASN A 76 6.30 -3.89 -25.35
CA ASN A 76 6.41 -4.93 -26.38
C ASN A 76 5.13 -5.77 -26.62
N VAL A 77 4.42 -5.46 -27.71
CA VAL A 77 3.34 -6.30 -28.26
C VAL A 77 3.96 -7.42 -29.12
N GLN A 78 4.86 -8.23 -28.56
CA GLN A 78 5.36 -9.40 -29.26
C GLN A 78 4.84 -10.66 -28.57
N SER A 79 4.06 -11.45 -29.33
CA SER A 79 3.48 -12.75 -28.96
C SER A 79 2.18 -12.71 -28.14
N GLY A 80 1.25 -11.81 -28.44
CA GLY A 80 -0.14 -11.86 -27.93
C GLY A 80 -0.29 -11.70 -26.40
N ARG A 81 0.77 -11.32 -25.68
CA ARG A 81 0.76 -10.98 -24.26
C ARG A 81 1.21 -9.53 -24.11
N ASN A 82 0.32 -8.68 -23.60
CA ASN A 82 0.67 -7.31 -23.25
C ASN A 82 1.47 -7.32 -21.95
N ASN A 83 2.79 -7.15 -22.02
CA ASN A 83 3.64 -7.05 -20.84
C ASN A 83 3.61 -5.63 -20.28
N THR A 84 2.69 -5.39 -19.35
CA THR A 84 2.51 -4.14 -18.62
C THR A 84 3.52 -3.99 -17.50
N LYS A 85 4.22 -2.84 -17.43
CA LYS A 85 5.22 -2.56 -16.39
C LYS A 85 5.08 -1.13 -15.87
N CYS A 86 5.41 -0.95 -14.60
CA CYS A 86 5.50 0.37 -13.98
C CYS A 86 6.84 1.03 -14.34
N VAL A 87 6.88 1.74 -15.47
CA VAL A 87 8.11 2.35 -16.01
C VAL A 87 8.17 3.84 -15.66
N ASP A 88 7.09 4.57 -15.90
CA ASP A 88 7.06 6.03 -15.74
C ASP A 88 7.05 6.45 -14.27
N ASP A 89 6.20 5.80 -13.47
CA ASP A 89 6.12 6.00 -12.03
C ASP A 89 6.01 4.66 -11.33
N PHE A 90 6.52 4.59 -10.10
CA PHE A 90 6.27 3.46 -9.23
C PHE A 90 6.49 3.74 -7.74
N LEU A 91 5.74 3.02 -6.93
CA LEU A 91 6.06 2.69 -5.54
C LEU A 91 6.77 1.33 -5.52
N GLU A 92 7.92 1.23 -4.87
CA GLU A 92 8.74 0.03 -4.77
C GLU A 92 9.07 -0.27 -3.30
N ILE A 93 8.85 -1.52 -2.90
CA ILE A 93 9.21 -2.06 -1.58
C ILE A 93 9.51 -3.56 -1.70
N GLY A 94 10.71 -3.97 -1.31
CA GLY A 94 11.18 -5.34 -1.53
C GLY A 94 11.17 -5.70 -3.02
N GLU A 95 10.51 -6.81 -3.37
CA GLU A 95 10.34 -7.27 -4.75
C GLU A 95 9.12 -6.64 -5.46
N TYR A 96 8.28 -5.89 -4.74
CA TYR A 96 7.01 -5.41 -5.26
C TYR A 96 7.14 -4.01 -5.84
N LYS A 97 6.52 -3.83 -7.01
CA LYS A 97 6.42 -2.55 -7.71
C LYS A 97 4.97 -2.27 -8.10
N PHE A 98 4.44 -1.14 -7.64
CA PHE A 98 3.06 -0.72 -7.85
C PHE A 98 3.02 0.63 -8.58
N CYS A 99 2.02 0.84 -9.42
CA CYS A 99 1.78 2.09 -10.12
C CYS A 99 0.30 2.20 -10.52
N GLY A 100 -0.08 3.33 -11.11
CA GLY A 100 -1.47 3.67 -11.39
C GLY A 100 -2.22 4.20 -10.16
N ARG A 101 -3.53 3.95 -10.11
CA ARG A 101 -4.41 4.47 -9.05
C ARG A 101 -4.78 3.37 -8.06
N GLU A 102 -4.40 3.58 -6.80
CA GLU A 102 -4.72 2.69 -5.68
C GLU A 102 -5.46 3.45 -4.58
N PRO A 103 -6.79 3.63 -4.69
CA PRO A 103 -7.57 4.15 -3.59
C PRO A 103 -7.74 3.06 -2.52
N ASN A 104 -7.18 3.27 -1.33
CA ASN A 104 -7.40 2.43 -0.14
C ASN A 104 -7.01 0.95 -0.30
N GLN A 105 -5.82 0.68 -0.85
CA GLN A 105 -5.24 -0.67 -0.81
C GLN A 105 -4.34 -0.83 0.41
N HIS A 106 -4.04 -2.07 0.79
CA HIS A 106 -3.01 -2.34 1.80
C HIS A 106 -2.16 -3.54 1.43
N ILE A 107 -0.92 -3.53 1.92
CA ILE A 107 0.03 -4.63 1.79
C ILE A 107 0.72 -4.96 3.11
N TYR A 108 1.18 -6.20 3.21
CA TYR A 108 1.95 -6.75 4.31
C TYR A 108 3.30 -7.25 3.80
N ILE A 109 4.38 -6.72 4.34
CA ILE A 109 5.75 -7.04 3.93
C ILE A 109 6.51 -7.65 5.12
N PRO A 110 7.10 -8.84 4.99
CA PRO A 110 8.01 -9.39 6.00
C PRO A 110 9.17 -8.44 6.29
N PHE A 111 9.55 -8.30 7.57
CA PHE A 111 10.59 -7.36 7.99
C PHE A 111 11.69 -8.05 8.80
N SER A 112 12.40 -8.96 8.13
CA SER A 112 13.50 -9.76 8.70
C SER A 112 14.79 -8.96 8.90
N GLU A 113 15.15 -8.12 7.92
CA GLU A 113 16.44 -7.40 7.87
C GLU A 113 16.54 -6.20 8.82
N LYS A 114 15.45 -5.86 9.53
CA LYS A 114 15.34 -4.73 10.47
C LYS A 114 15.62 -3.35 9.86
N THR A 115 15.99 -3.28 8.59
CA THR A 115 16.06 -2.07 7.76
C THR A 115 15.55 -2.41 6.36
N THR A 116 14.76 -1.53 5.76
CA THR A 116 14.28 -1.66 4.38
C THR A 116 14.07 -0.28 3.76
N GLU A 117 13.96 -0.23 2.45
CA GLU A 117 13.69 1.01 1.71
C GLU A 117 12.30 0.98 1.10
N ILE A 118 11.62 2.11 1.17
CA ILE A 118 10.39 2.37 0.44
C ILE A 118 10.72 3.48 -0.55
N ARG A 119 10.62 3.19 -1.83
CA ARG A 119 11.00 4.11 -2.90
C ARG A 119 9.79 4.51 -3.71
N VAL A 120 9.62 5.81 -3.90
CA VAL A 120 8.66 6.37 -4.87
C VAL A 120 9.46 7.05 -5.97
N PHE A 121 9.37 6.49 -7.18
CA PHE A 121 9.95 7.07 -8.38
C PHE A 121 8.87 7.68 -9.24
N SER A 122 9.21 8.77 -9.91
CA SER A 122 8.34 9.47 -10.81
C SER A 122 9.13 10.15 -11.94
N SER A 123 8.74 9.91 -13.18
CA SER A 123 9.31 10.54 -14.38
C SER A 123 9.19 12.07 -14.36
N SER A 124 10.01 12.78 -15.15
CA SER A 124 9.88 14.24 -15.23
C SER A 124 8.54 14.65 -15.85
N ARG A 125 7.88 15.65 -15.28
CA ARG A 125 6.67 16.30 -15.84
C ARG A 125 6.99 17.59 -16.58
N SER A 126 8.25 17.99 -16.62
CA SER A 126 8.69 19.17 -17.37
C SER A 126 8.33 19.02 -18.85
N GLY A 127 7.87 20.10 -19.48
CA GLY A 127 7.62 20.12 -20.93
C GLY A 127 6.26 19.60 -21.37
N GLY A 128 5.24 19.58 -20.50
CA GLY A 128 3.85 19.31 -20.91
C GLY A 128 3.48 17.83 -20.97
N SER A 129 4.08 17.00 -20.12
CA SER A 129 3.73 15.58 -20.00
C SER A 129 2.22 15.38 -19.72
N LEU A 130 1.60 14.40 -20.40
CA LEU A 130 0.21 13.99 -20.18
C LEU A 130 0.04 13.04 -18.98
N LEU A 131 1.13 12.73 -18.26
CA LEU A 131 1.08 11.90 -17.07
C LEU A 131 0.27 12.57 -15.94
N PRO A 132 -0.41 11.79 -15.10
CA PRO A 132 -1.16 12.36 -13.98
C PRO A 132 -0.23 13.08 -12.99
N ARG A 133 -0.81 14.03 -12.26
CA ARG A 133 -0.15 14.63 -11.10
C ARG A 133 0.08 13.56 -10.05
N VAL A 134 1.35 13.35 -9.73
CA VAL A 134 1.81 12.36 -8.76
C VAL A 134 1.29 12.69 -7.37
N SER A 135 0.71 11.70 -6.70
CA SER A 135 0.30 11.78 -5.30
C SER A 135 0.44 10.41 -4.63
N TRP A 136 0.89 10.40 -3.39
CA TRP A 136 0.97 9.26 -2.50
C TRP A 136 0.76 9.75 -1.07
N ASN A 137 0.04 8.93 -0.30
CA ASN A 137 -0.22 9.09 1.12
C ASN A 137 -0.24 7.67 1.72
N ILE A 138 0.93 7.21 2.14
CA ILE A 138 1.15 5.83 2.54
C ILE A 138 1.33 5.81 4.05
N ARG A 139 0.39 5.20 4.76
CA ARG A 139 0.51 5.01 6.22
C ARG A 139 1.21 3.69 6.45
N VAL A 140 2.26 3.70 7.27
CA VAL A 140 3.05 2.51 7.60
C VAL A 140 2.96 2.20 9.09
N LYS A 141 2.65 0.95 9.44
CA LYS A 141 2.69 0.41 10.80
C LYS A 141 3.67 -0.75 10.88
N GLN A 142 4.59 -0.67 11.81
CA GLN A 142 5.50 -1.75 12.18
C GLN A 142 4.80 -2.67 13.19
N LEU A 143 4.62 -3.95 12.84
CA LEU A 143 3.92 -4.94 13.64
C LEU A 143 4.91 -5.84 14.38
N GLU A 144 4.73 -5.97 15.69
CA GLU A 144 5.52 -6.87 16.53
C GLU A 144 4.94 -8.29 16.53
N CYS A 145 5.81 -9.28 16.31
CA CYS A 145 5.45 -10.68 16.46
C CYS A 145 5.63 -11.12 17.92
N PRO A 146 4.69 -11.91 18.48
CA PRO A 146 4.94 -12.59 19.74
C PRO A 146 6.12 -13.57 19.56
N LYS A 147 7.15 -13.43 20.40
CA LYS A 147 8.26 -14.38 20.44
C LYS A 147 7.87 -15.55 21.35
N GLY A 148 7.78 -16.76 20.80
CA GLY A 148 7.68 -18.00 21.58
C GLY A 148 6.46 -18.12 22.50
N LEU A 149 5.41 -17.32 22.29
CA LEU A 149 4.17 -17.42 23.06
C LEU A 149 3.19 -18.29 22.29
N SER A 150 2.76 -19.38 22.93
CA SER A 150 1.54 -20.10 22.57
C SER A 150 0.38 -19.10 22.48
N ALA A 151 -0.55 -19.32 21.55
CA ALA A 151 -1.75 -18.52 21.36
C ALA A 151 -2.61 -18.33 22.64
N SER A 152 -2.27 -19.01 23.74
CA SER A 152 -2.93 -18.93 25.04
C SER A 152 -2.36 -17.88 26.01
N SER A 153 -1.26 -17.18 25.70
CA SER A 153 -0.65 -16.15 26.55
C SER A 153 -0.61 -14.76 25.89
N VAL A 154 -1.68 -14.43 25.18
CA VAL A 154 -1.87 -13.12 24.52
C VAL A 154 -2.01 -12.02 25.59
N LEU A 155 -0.92 -11.28 25.82
CA LEU A 155 -1.01 -10.00 26.49
C LEU A 155 -1.77 -9.01 25.59
N PRO A 156 -2.56 -8.06 26.15
CA PRO A 156 -3.40 -7.11 25.40
C PRO A 156 -2.63 -6.09 24.53
N TYR A 157 -1.31 -6.26 24.39
CA TYR A 157 -0.39 -5.36 23.66
C TYR A 157 0.22 -5.99 22.41
N SER A 158 -0.13 -7.22 22.03
CA SER A 158 0.44 -7.84 20.84
C SER A 158 -0.27 -7.39 19.57
N ASP A 159 0.49 -6.99 18.55
CA ASP A 159 -0.03 -6.77 17.19
C ASP A 159 -0.46 -8.09 16.50
N PHE A 160 -0.57 -9.21 17.25
CA PHE A 160 -0.82 -10.56 16.73
C PHE A 160 -2.05 -10.64 15.85
N ASP A 161 -3.17 -10.05 16.26
CA ASP A 161 -4.40 -10.03 15.47
C ASP A 161 -4.24 -9.28 14.15
N LEU A 162 -3.28 -8.38 14.04
CA LEU A 162 -3.02 -7.59 12.84
C LEU A 162 -2.07 -8.27 11.86
N LEU A 163 -1.35 -9.32 12.29
CA LEU A 163 -0.35 -10.00 11.47
C LEU A 163 -1.00 -10.76 10.32
N ALA A 164 -0.53 -10.51 9.11
CA ALA A 164 -0.86 -11.35 7.97
C ALA A 164 -0.10 -12.68 8.05
N PRO A 165 -0.72 -13.82 7.70
CA PRO A 165 -0.03 -15.10 7.58
C PRO A 165 1.12 -15.05 6.56
N ALA A 166 2.07 -15.96 6.68
CA ALA A 166 3.19 -16.06 5.74
C ALA A 166 2.69 -16.29 4.31
N GLY A 167 3.26 -15.56 3.34
CA GLY A 167 2.87 -15.61 1.92
C GLY A 167 1.72 -14.69 1.52
N CYS A 168 1.04 -14.06 2.49
CA CYS A 168 -0.06 -13.13 2.23
C CYS A 168 0.46 -11.70 2.02
N LEU A 169 0.35 -11.18 0.80
CA LEU A 169 0.63 -9.76 0.55
C LEU A 169 -0.54 -8.89 1.02
N GLN A 170 -1.77 -9.37 0.87
CA GLN A 170 -2.95 -8.73 1.44
C GLN A 170 -3.62 -9.64 2.45
N TYR A 171 -4.12 -9.06 3.55
CA TYR A 171 -4.86 -9.78 4.56
C TYR A 171 -6.10 -8.99 4.97
N PHE A 172 -7.28 -9.56 4.72
CA PHE A 172 -8.56 -8.95 5.04
C PHE A 172 -9.16 -9.67 6.25
N GLN A 173 -9.48 -8.90 7.28
CA GLN A 173 -10.04 -9.44 8.54
C GLN A 173 -11.53 -9.13 8.70
N GLU A 174 -12.06 -8.26 7.83
CA GLU A 174 -13.46 -7.88 7.86
C GLU A 174 -14.33 -9.03 7.35
N LYS A 175 -15.49 -9.23 7.99
CA LYS A 175 -16.46 -10.26 7.59
C LYS A 175 -17.05 -10.03 6.20
N THR A 176 -17.07 -8.77 5.77
CA THR A 176 -17.60 -8.33 4.48
C THR A 176 -16.79 -7.15 3.97
N GLY A 177 -16.51 -7.12 2.67
CA GLY A 177 -15.78 -6.02 2.04
C GLY A 177 -15.59 -6.25 0.54
N LEU A 178 -14.97 -5.27 -0.11
CA LEU A 178 -14.55 -5.38 -1.50
C LEU A 178 -13.08 -5.78 -1.56
N ILE A 179 -12.79 -6.80 -2.38
CA ILE A 179 -11.44 -7.23 -2.70
C ILE A 179 -11.23 -6.93 -4.17
N SER A 180 -10.15 -6.24 -4.49
CA SER A 180 -9.78 -5.89 -5.85
C SER A 180 -8.30 -6.09 -6.07
N SER A 181 -7.92 -6.39 -7.30
CA SER A 181 -6.52 -6.36 -7.67
C SER A 181 -5.95 -4.94 -7.57
N PHE A 182 -4.62 -4.86 -7.41
CA PHE A 182 -3.88 -3.62 -7.65
C PHE A 182 -4.17 -3.05 -9.04
N ASN A 183 -4.28 -1.73 -9.09
CA ASN A 183 -4.54 -0.91 -10.25
C ASN A 183 -5.82 -1.30 -10.99
N LEU A 184 -6.91 -1.60 -10.26
CA LEU A 184 -8.21 -1.83 -10.88
C LEU A 184 -8.80 -0.53 -11.48
N ASP A 185 -8.61 0.61 -10.81
CA ASP A 185 -9.15 1.95 -11.19
C ASP A 185 -10.59 1.90 -11.75
N SER A 186 -11.51 1.31 -10.98
CA SER A 186 -12.92 1.13 -11.39
C SER A 186 -13.08 0.36 -12.73
N GLY A 187 -12.18 -0.58 -13.00
CA GLY A 187 -12.15 -1.37 -14.24
C GLY A 187 -11.40 -0.72 -15.40
N ARG A 188 -10.84 0.48 -15.23
CA ARG A 188 -10.07 1.19 -16.27
C ARG A 188 -8.58 0.92 -16.21
N GLY A 189 -8.10 0.40 -15.08
CA GLY A 189 -6.70 0.07 -14.90
C GLY A 189 -6.35 -1.30 -15.47
N SER A 190 -5.06 -1.60 -15.48
CA SER A 190 -4.52 -2.85 -16.00
C SER A 190 -3.66 -3.52 -14.95
N TYR A 191 -3.74 -4.83 -14.86
CA TYR A 191 -2.86 -5.63 -14.03
C TYR A 191 -1.41 -5.49 -14.51
N THR A 192 -0.46 -5.35 -13.58
CA THR A 192 0.97 -5.27 -13.88
C THR A 192 1.54 -6.67 -14.10
N SER A 193 2.31 -6.86 -15.16
CA SER A 193 2.90 -8.16 -15.48
C SER A 193 3.95 -8.57 -14.46
N GLY A 194 3.94 -9.85 -14.08
CA GLY A 194 4.88 -10.41 -13.10
C GLY A 194 4.50 -10.17 -11.64
N LEU A 195 3.42 -9.42 -11.37
CA LEU A 195 2.89 -9.29 -10.02
C LEU A 195 2.26 -10.63 -9.60
N SER A 196 2.85 -11.32 -8.63
CA SER A 196 2.37 -12.59 -8.09
C SER A 196 2.22 -12.44 -6.58
N TYR A 197 1.01 -12.59 -6.07
CA TYR A 197 0.72 -12.41 -4.65
C TYR A 197 -0.51 -13.19 -4.22
N ALA A 198 -0.60 -13.48 -2.92
CA ALA A 198 -1.78 -14.06 -2.31
C ALA A 198 -2.57 -13.00 -1.52
N ILE A 199 -3.90 -13.14 -1.60
CA ILE A 199 -4.85 -12.43 -0.75
C ILE A 199 -5.39 -13.45 0.25
N CYS A 200 -5.26 -13.13 1.54
CA CYS A 200 -5.69 -14.00 2.63
C CYS A 200 -6.86 -13.38 3.37
N LEU A 201 -7.73 -14.22 3.93
CA LEU A 201 -8.92 -13.86 4.67
C LEU A 201 -8.84 -14.44 6.09
N LYS A 202 -9.35 -13.72 7.10
CA LYS A 202 -9.48 -14.22 8.48
C LYS A 202 -10.83 -14.89 8.70
#